data_AF-A0A2V3JJN5-F1
#
_entry.id   AF-A0A2V3JJN5-F1
#
_cell.length_a   1.000
_cell.length_b   1.000
_cell.length_c   1.000
_cell.angle_alpha   90.00
_cell.angle_beta   90.00
_cell.angle_gamma   90.00
#
_symmetry.space_group_name_H-M   'P 1'
#
loop_
_entity.id
_entity.type
_entity.pdbx_description
1 polymer ?
#
loop_
_entity_poly.entity_id
_entity_poly.type
_entity_poly.pdbx_seq_one_letter_code
_entity_poly.pdbx_strand_id
1 'polypeptide(L)'
;MAERRRRKSMRRIEFHDREQERKEIMDILDTEPSLITFVYGPINSGKTALITHLIEELPEDYVVFYINLRGKFISNYDDFVRALFKLDREKKEYKEILKTISEVSLKSLKFTGIPITEGVLDLFFREKTHDDVFEFLEDYFMEIAENKVPVLVVDELQKIGDVRINTYLIYELFNLFIRLTKELHLCHVFAVTSDSLFIERVYSEAMLSGRCRYLVVDDFDLEMTMEFLDKYNFSDMEKDVAWKYCGGKPVCLVELVNRGRREEKAREMLGIRTGQIEGLIEDAKEFGYKISYGEKEIVLNDGDILKGLERFGDEEYLKAGELPKPIKLGLIKANILFLDPVKQIIKPQSRLNLLAIREVIKNA
;
A
#
# COMPACT_ATOMS: atom_id res chain seq x y z
N MET A 1 -4.25 48.39 4.38
CA MET A 1 -3.20 47.60 3.72
C MET A 1 -3.01 46.32 4.52
N ALA A 2 -3.56 45.20 4.06
CA ALA A 2 -3.41 43.91 4.72
C ALA A 2 -2.12 43.23 4.23
N GLU A 3 -1.19 43.04 5.15
CA GLU A 3 0.10 42.40 4.94
C GLU A 3 -0.12 40.92 4.60
N ARG A 4 -0.04 40.57 3.29
CA ARG A 4 -0.01 39.18 2.85
C ARG A 4 1.25 38.53 3.41
N ARG A 5 1.11 37.77 4.51
CA ARG A 5 2.13 36.84 5.00
C ARG A 5 2.69 36.04 3.81
N ARG A 6 3.95 36.29 3.44
CA ARG A 6 4.70 35.44 2.52
C ARG A 6 4.67 34.02 3.09
N ARG A 7 3.94 33.11 2.44
CA ARG A 7 4.05 31.68 2.72
C ARG A 7 5.52 31.31 2.53
N LYS A 8 6.19 30.91 3.61
CA LYS A 8 7.54 30.34 3.59
C LYS A 8 7.52 29.22 2.54
N SER A 9 8.43 29.24 1.56
CA SER A 9 8.48 28.18 0.55
C SER A 9 8.75 26.86 1.27
N MET A 10 7.78 25.95 1.27
CA MET A 10 7.96 24.61 1.81
C MET A 10 8.99 23.90 0.92
N ARG A 11 10.04 23.34 1.53
CA ARG A 11 10.94 22.43 0.81
C ARG A 11 10.12 21.20 0.41
N ARG A 12 9.99 20.95 -0.89
CA ARG A 12 9.46 19.69 -1.41
C ARG A 12 10.65 18.82 -1.78
N ILE A 13 10.67 17.61 -1.23
CA ILE A 13 11.60 16.57 -1.66
C ILE A 13 11.03 16.01 -2.95
N GLU A 14 11.88 15.85 -3.96
CA GLU A 14 11.48 15.36 -5.28
C GLU A 14 11.17 13.87 -5.18
N PHE A 15 10.27 13.40 -6.05
CA PHE A 15 10.07 11.96 -6.20
C PHE A 15 11.39 11.36 -6.66
N HIS A 16 11.92 10.41 -5.88
CA HIS A 16 13.23 9.86 -6.14
C HIS A 16 13.11 8.42 -6.58
N ASP A 17 13.75 8.16 -7.71
CA ASP A 17 14.21 6.89 -8.26
C ASP A 17 13.40 5.66 -7.88
N ARG A 18 12.61 5.23 -8.86
CA ARG A 18 11.86 3.98 -8.92
C ARG A 18 11.80 3.52 -10.39
N GLU A 19 12.89 3.73 -11.15
CA GLU A 19 12.85 3.54 -12.61
C GLU A 19 12.52 2.09 -12.98
N GLN A 20 13.00 1.12 -12.20
CA GLN A 20 12.66 -0.28 -12.41
C GLN A 20 11.17 -0.54 -12.17
N GLU A 21 10.60 -0.09 -11.04
CA GLU A 21 9.19 -0.29 -10.75
C GLU A 21 8.29 0.50 -11.71
N ARG A 22 8.68 1.72 -12.10
CA ARG A 22 7.97 2.52 -13.12
C ARG A 22 7.96 1.79 -14.46
N LYS A 23 9.12 1.30 -14.91
CA LYS A 23 9.23 0.52 -16.14
C LYS A 23 8.36 -0.73 -16.08
N GLU A 24 8.40 -1.47 -14.97
CA GLU A 24 7.56 -2.67 -14.80
C GLU A 24 6.06 -2.33 -14.86
N ILE A 25 5.62 -1.23 -14.24
CA ILE A 25 4.22 -0.79 -14.35
C ILE A 25 3.86 -0.38 -15.78
N MET A 26 4.74 0.34 -16.47
CA MET A 26 4.52 0.71 -17.88
C MET A 26 4.47 -0.52 -18.78
N ASP A 27 5.39 -1.47 -18.63
CA ASP A 27 5.39 -2.74 -19.36
C ASP A 27 4.08 -3.53 -19.11
N ILE A 28 3.47 -3.40 -17.92
CA ILE A 28 2.14 -3.97 -17.63
C ILE A 28 1.03 -3.21 -18.37
N LEU A 29 1.05 -1.88 -18.33
CA LEU A 29 0.06 -1.00 -18.96
C LEU A 29 0.13 -0.99 -20.50
N ASP A 30 1.27 -1.38 -21.08
CA ASP A 30 1.49 -1.49 -22.54
C ASP A 30 0.99 -2.84 -23.10
N THR A 31 0.44 -3.71 -22.24
CA THR A 31 -0.12 -5.01 -22.64
C THR A 31 -1.61 -5.08 -22.39
N GLU A 32 -2.30 -6.06 -22.99
CA GLU A 32 -3.71 -6.29 -22.69
C GLU A 32 -3.90 -6.62 -21.19
N PRO A 33 -4.90 -6.02 -20.50
CA PRO A 33 -5.26 -6.40 -19.14
C PRO A 33 -5.42 -7.92 -19.07
N SER A 34 -4.82 -8.57 -18.07
CA SER A 34 -4.79 -10.03 -18.03
C SER A 34 -4.69 -10.62 -16.63
N LEU A 35 -4.14 -9.85 -15.70
CA LEU A 35 -3.93 -10.24 -14.31
C LEU A 35 -4.15 -9.03 -13.40
N ILE A 36 -4.58 -9.29 -12.17
CA ILE A 36 -4.56 -8.31 -11.09
C ILE A 36 -3.11 -8.07 -10.67
N THR A 37 -2.67 -6.82 -10.60
CA THR A 37 -1.32 -6.48 -10.15
C THR A 37 -1.35 -6.06 -8.69
N PHE A 38 -0.80 -6.90 -7.80
CA PHE A 38 -0.56 -6.49 -6.42
C PHE A 38 0.70 -5.65 -6.34
N VAL A 39 0.57 -4.40 -5.90
CA VAL A 39 1.70 -3.54 -5.57
C VAL A 39 1.90 -3.58 -4.07
N TYR A 40 2.93 -4.29 -3.62
CA TYR A 40 3.12 -4.60 -2.21
C TYR A 40 4.53 -4.30 -1.72
N GLY A 41 4.71 -4.24 -0.40
CA GLY A 41 6.02 -3.98 0.20
C GLY A 41 5.89 -3.43 1.62
N PRO A 42 7.01 -3.25 2.33
CA PRO A 42 7.03 -2.72 3.69
C PRO A 42 6.26 -1.41 3.85
N ILE A 43 5.73 -1.15 5.04
CA ILE A 43 5.04 0.13 5.33
C ILE A 43 6.03 1.28 5.11
N ASN A 44 5.56 2.39 4.54
CA ASN A 44 6.38 3.57 4.24
C ASN A 44 7.54 3.33 3.25
N SER A 45 7.44 2.32 2.39
CA SER A 45 8.36 2.13 1.25
C SER A 45 8.08 3.08 0.07
N GLY A 46 6.99 3.84 0.09
CA GLY A 46 6.69 4.81 -0.97
C GLY A 46 5.75 4.31 -2.09
N LYS A 47 5.07 3.18 -1.90
CA LYS A 47 4.03 2.65 -2.84
C LYS A 47 3.05 3.71 -3.34
N THR A 48 2.37 4.41 -2.42
CA THR A 48 1.41 5.46 -2.79
C THR A 48 2.09 6.58 -3.57
N ALA A 49 3.31 6.99 -3.17
CA ALA A 49 4.06 8.02 -3.88
C ALA A 49 4.40 7.60 -5.31
N LEU A 50 4.86 6.35 -5.50
CA LEU A 50 5.15 5.76 -6.81
C LEU A 50 3.92 5.79 -7.71
N ILE A 51 2.80 5.25 -7.22
CA ILE A 51 1.56 5.19 -8.00
C ILE A 51 1.04 6.60 -8.31
N THR A 52 1.03 7.52 -7.34
CA THR A 52 0.56 8.88 -7.59
C THR A 52 1.42 9.62 -8.59
N HIS A 53 2.74 9.42 -8.56
CA HIS A 53 3.66 10.06 -9.48
C HIS A 53 3.53 9.49 -10.89
N LEU A 54 3.46 8.16 -11.02
CA LEU A 54 3.24 7.51 -12.31
C LEU A 54 1.94 8.00 -12.98
N ILE A 55 0.84 8.10 -12.22
CA ILE A 55 -0.45 8.59 -12.76
C ILE A 55 -0.34 10.01 -13.33
N GLU A 56 0.53 10.87 -12.78
CA GLU A 56 0.73 12.24 -13.28
C GLU A 56 1.51 12.27 -14.61
N GLU A 57 2.17 11.17 -14.97
CA GLU A 57 3.02 11.04 -16.16
C GLU A 57 2.42 10.12 -17.23
N LEU A 58 1.31 9.44 -16.94
CA LEU A 58 0.63 8.58 -17.91
C LEU A 58 0.14 9.39 -19.12
N PRO A 59 0.24 8.83 -20.34
CA PRO A 59 -0.27 9.50 -21.52
C PRO A 59 -1.80 9.59 -21.53
N GLU A 60 -2.34 10.47 -22.39
CA GLU A 60 -3.75 10.89 -22.37
C GLU A 60 -4.75 9.80 -22.74
N ASP A 61 -4.28 8.70 -23.32
CA ASP A 61 -5.03 7.49 -23.62
C ASP A 61 -5.47 6.74 -22.36
N TYR A 62 -4.79 6.94 -21.21
CA TYR A 62 -5.15 6.31 -19.95
C TYR A 62 -6.16 7.13 -19.14
N VAL A 63 -7.14 6.44 -18.56
CA VAL A 63 -8.10 7.00 -17.59
C VAL A 63 -7.92 6.27 -16.27
N VAL A 64 -7.59 7.01 -15.20
CA VAL A 64 -7.25 6.42 -13.91
C VAL A 64 -8.35 6.65 -12.88
N PHE A 65 -8.87 5.57 -12.33
CA PHE A 65 -9.76 5.54 -11.18
C PHE A 65 -8.97 5.19 -9.93
N TYR A 66 -8.56 6.21 -9.17
CA TYR A 66 -7.75 6.03 -7.97
C TYR A 66 -8.62 6.04 -6.71
N ILE A 67 -8.83 4.86 -6.14
CA ILE A 67 -9.64 4.62 -4.95
C ILE A 67 -8.71 4.41 -3.76
N ASN A 68 -8.53 5.44 -2.94
CA ASN A 68 -7.78 5.31 -1.69
C ASN A 68 -8.74 5.00 -0.52
N LEU A 69 -8.56 3.84 0.11
CA LEU A 69 -9.38 3.41 1.25
C LEU A 69 -8.85 3.95 2.59
N ARG A 70 -7.69 4.60 2.61
CA ARG A 70 -7.16 5.27 3.80
C ARG A 70 -8.12 6.37 4.26
N GLY A 71 -8.47 6.36 5.53
CA GLY A 71 -9.39 7.33 6.12
C GLY A 71 -10.86 7.10 5.76
N LYS A 72 -11.20 6.02 5.04
CA LYS A 72 -12.57 5.57 4.86
C LYS A 72 -12.90 4.54 5.93
N PHE A 73 -13.92 4.81 6.73
CA PHE A 73 -14.48 3.83 7.65
C PHE A 73 -15.46 2.97 6.85
N ILE A 74 -15.07 1.72 6.62
CA ILE A 74 -15.88 0.75 5.90
C ILE A 74 -16.33 -0.25 6.95
N SER A 75 -17.63 -0.30 7.26
CA SER A 75 -18.18 -1.20 8.28
C SER A 75 -19.19 -2.20 7.73
N ASN A 76 -19.73 -1.91 6.55
CA ASN A 76 -20.79 -2.67 5.89
C ASN A 76 -20.68 -2.49 4.36
N TYR A 77 -21.62 -3.09 3.63
CA TYR A 77 -21.68 -3.02 2.17
C TYR A 77 -21.88 -1.59 1.64
N ASP A 78 -22.83 -0.84 2.19
CA ASP A 78 -23.14 0.52 1.72
C ASP A 78 -21.91 1.44 1.86
N ASP A 79 -21.16 1.32 2.96
CA ASP A 79 -19.91 2.07 3.16
C ASP A 79 -18.85 1.71 2.12
N PHE A 80 -18.80 0.43 1.72
CA PHE A 80 -17.90 -0.04 0.67
C PHE A 80 -18.28 0.54 -0.70
N VAL A 81 -19.57 0.50 -1.07
CA VAL A 81 -20.08 1.13 -2.30
C VAL A 81 -19.72 2.62 -2.31
N ARG A 82 -19.96 3.34 -1.20
CA ARG A 82 -19.56 4.76 -1.05
C ARG A 82 -18.05 4.96 -1.15
N ALA A 83 -17.25 3.96 -0.81
CA ALA A 83 -15.81 4.04 -0.94
C ALA A 83 -15.34 3.90 -2.39
N LEU A 84 -16.04 3.14 -3.23
CA LEU A 84 -15.68 2.99 -4.64
C LEU A 84 -16.06 4.23 -5.47
N PHE A 85 -17.24 4.78 -5.21
CA PHE A 85 -17.84 5.79 -6.07
C PHE A 85 -17.61 7.24 -5.60
N LYS A 86 -17.71 8.17 -6.55
CA LYS A 86 -17.68 9.61 -6.32
C LYS A 86 -18.86 10.28 -7.00
N LEU A 87 -19.71 10.95 -6.22
CA LEU A 87 -20.80 11.73 -6.80
C LEU A 87 -20.25 12.89 -7.63
N ASP A 88 -20.72 12.98 -8.88
CA ASP A 88 -20.45 14.13 -9.72
C ASP A 88 -21.10 15.38 -9.13
N ARG A 89 -20.29 16.42 -8.94
CA ARG A 89 -20.73 17.68 -8.32
C ARG A 89 -21.37 18.62 -9.34
N GLU A 90 -21.12 18.40 -10.62
CA GLU A 90 -21.66 19.20 -11.70
C GLU A 90 -23.10 18.77 -12.05
N LYS A 91 -23.60 17.68 -11.42
CA LYS A 91 -24.93 17.09 -11.65
C LYS A 91 -25.18 16.77 -13.12
N LYS A 92 -24.11 16.40 -13.83
CA LYS A 92 -24.20 15.96 -15.22
C LYS A 92 -25.09 14.74 -15.33
N GLU A 93 -25.74 14.58 -16.48
CA GLU A 93 -26.39 13.33 -16.79
C GLU A 93 -25.35 12.21 -16.94
N TYR A 94 -25.75 10.97 -16.64
CA TYR A 94 -24.83 9.82 -16.68
C TYR A 94 -24.11 9.68 -18.03
N LYS A 95 -24.83 9.88 -19.15
CA LYS A 95 -24.25 9.89 -20.50
C LYS A 95 -23.22 11.00 -20.72
N GLU A 96 -23.41 12.16 -20.10
CA GLU A 96 -22.46 13.26 -20.19
C GLU A 96 -21.19 12.98 -19.38
N ILE A 97 -21.30 12.27 -18.26
CA ILE A 97 -20.14 11.80 -17.48
C ILE A 97 -19.29 10.87 -18.33
N LEU A 98 -19.89 9.84 -18.92
CA LEU A 98 -19.20 8.87 -19.78
C LEU A 98 -18.58 9.55 -21.00
N LYS A 99 -19.33 10.40 -21.69
CA LYS A 99 -18.82 11.21 -22.80
C LYS A 99 -17.63 12.08 -22.38
N THR A 100 -17.68 12.70 -21.20
CA THR A 100 -16.57 13.51 -20.67
C THR A 100 -15.32 12.64 -20.43
N ILE A 101 -15.50 11.41 -19.97
CA ILE A 101 -14.40 10.48 -19.71
C ILE A 101 -13.80 9.95 -21.01
N SER A 102 -14.65 9.60 -21.97
CA SER A 102 -14.24 8.93 -23.21
C SER A 102 -13.71 9.91 -24.28
N GLU A 103 -14.24 11.14 -24.37
CA GLU A 103 -13.93 12.06 -25.48
C GLU A 103 -12.93 13.17 -25.15
N VAL A 104 -12.69 13.50 -23.88
CA VAL A 104 -11.94 14.72 -23.55
C VAL A 104 -10.42 14.50 -23.57
N SER A 105 -9.71 15.30 -24.36
CA SER A 105 -8.23 15.43 -24.37
C SER A 105 -7.72 16.21 -23.13
N LEU A 106 -8.11 15.77 -21.93
CA LEU A 106 -7.55 16.31 -20.69
C LEU A 106 -6.25 15.58 -20.39
N LYS A 107 -5.22 16.35 -20.03
CA LYS A 107 -3.83 15.91 -19.82
C LYS A 107 -3.57 14.81 -18.77
N SER A 108 -4.62 14.27 -18.14
CA SER A 108 -4.63 13.06 -17.32
C SER A 108 -6.00 12.99 -16.65
N LEU A 109 -6.88 12.07 -17.05
CA LEU A 109 -8.18 11.90 -16.40
C LEU A 109 -8.01 11.03 -15.14
N LYS A 110 -7.54 11.65 -14.06
CA LYS A 110 -7.45 11.02 -12.74
C LYS A 110 -8.70 11.34 -11.92
N PHE A 111 -9.47 10.31 -11.59
CA PHE A 111 -10.63 10.41 -10.72
C PHE A 111 -10.34 9.84 -9.32
N THR A 112 -10.87 10.51 -8.29
CA THR A 112 -10.78 10.06 -6.89
C THR A 112 -12.04 9.27 -6.54
N GLY A 113 -12.07 8.01 -6.96
CA GLY A 113 -13.29 7.19 -7.02
C GLY A 113 -13.93 7.20 -8.42
N ILE A 114 -14.92 6.33 -8.63
CA ILE A 114 -15.62 6.17 -9.90
C ILE A 114 -16.77 7.20 -9.99
N PRO A 115 -16.72 8.15 -10.93
CA PRO A 115 -17.75 9.18 -11.08
C PRO A 115 -19.12 8.60 -11.43
N ILE A 116 -20.13 8.91 -10.62
CA ILE A 116 -21.53 8.51 -10.85
C ILE A 116 -22.50 9.64 -10.47
N THR A 117 -23.75 9.50 -10.91
CA THR A 117 -24.85 10.38 -10.51
C THR A 117 -25.47 9.94 -9.19
N GLU A 118 -26.20 10.84 -8.53
CA GLU A 118 -26.95 10.52 -7.30
C GLU A 118 -28.01 9.44 -7.55
N GLY A 119 -28.69 9.48 -8.71
CA GLY A 119 -29.68 8.48 -9.08
C GLY A 119 -29.10 7.07 -9.23
N VAL A 120 -27.89 6.93 -9.81
CA VAL A 120 -27.20 5.64 -9.90
C VAL A 120 -26.81 5.13 -8.51
N LEU A 121 -26.27 6.02 -7.65
CA LEU A 121 -25.89 5.63 -6.30
C LEU A 121 -27.10 5.15 -5.48
N ASP A 122 -28.25 5.81 -5.62
CA ASP A 122 -29.49 5.45 -4.95
C ASP A 122 -30.04 4.08 -5.39
N LEU A 123 -29.83 3.68 -6.64
CA LEU A 123 -30.21 2.35 -7.14
C LEU A 123 -29.45 1.25 -6.40
N PHE A 124 -28.12 1.39 -6.26
CA PHE A 124 -27.28 0.41 -5.56
C PHE A 124 -27.70 0.19 -4.10
N PHE A 125 -28.19 1.23 -3.41
CA PHE A 125 -28.66 1.11 -2.02
C PHE A 125 -30.07 0.52 -1.89
N ARG A 126 -30.88 0.54 -2.96
CA ARG A 126 -32.23 -0.04 -2.95
C ARG A 126 -32.21 -1.54 -3.15
N GLU A 127 -31.44 -2.01 -4.12
CA GLU A 127 -31.39 -3.42 -4.51
C GLU A 127 -30.52 -4.24 -3.56
N LYS A 128 -29.49 -3.63 -2.96
CA LYS A 128 -28.56 -4.23 -1.99
C LYS A 128 -27.91 -5.54 -2.46
N THR A 129 -27.79 -5.74 -3.77
CA THR A 129 -27.02 -6.86 -4.33
C THR A 129 -25.68 -6.39 -4.87
N HIS A 130 -24.69 -7.28 -4.91
CA HIS A 130 -23.39 -7.01 -5.52
C HIS A 130 -23.46 -7.06 -7.05
N ASP A 131 -24.38 -7.87 -7.59
CA ASP A 131 -24.51 -8.14 -9.02
C ASP A 131 -24.85 -6.84 -9.78
N ASP A 132 -25.78 -6.02 -9.29
CA ASP A 132 -26.16 -4.76 -9.94
C ASP A 132 -24.99 -3.75 -10.01
N VAL A 133 -24.15 -3.72 -8.97
CA VAL A 133 -22.95 -2.87 -8.95
C VAL A 133 -21.90 -3.40 -9.92
N PHE A 134 -21.77 -4.72 -10.05
CA PHE A 134 -20.77 -5.35 -10.90
C PHE A 134 -21.15 -5.25 -12.37
N GLU A 135 -22.40 -5.52 -12.73
CA GLU A 135 -22.94 -5.31 -14.07
C GLU A 135 -22.76 -3.85 -14.50
N PHE A 136 -23.09 -2.91 -13.61
CA PHE A 136 -22.84 -1.50 -13.87
C PHE A 136 -21.35 -1.21 -14.14
N LEU A 137 -20.44 -1.76 -13.34
CA LEU A 137 -19.00 -1.54 -13.53
C LEU A 137 -18.49 -2.19 -14.82
N GLU A 138 -19.00 -3.37 -15.21
CA GLU A 138 -18.69 -3.98 -16.50
C GLU A 138 -19.08 -3.06 -17.67
N ASP A 139 -20.34 -2.60 -17.70
CA ASP A 139 -20.83 -1.68 -18.74
C ASP A 139 -20.05 -0.37 -18.74
N TYR A 140 -19.78 0.18 -17.56
CA TYR A 140 -19.03 1.43 -17.38
C TYR A 140 -17.61 1.34 -17.94
N PHE A 141 -16.88 0.28 -17.62
CA PHE A 141 -15.52 0.08 -18.12
C PHE A 141 -15.51 -0.32 -19.60
N MET A 142 -16.53 -1.02 -20.08
CA MET A 142 -16.67 -1.36 -21.50
C MET A 142 -16.80 -0.10 -22.37
N GLU A 143 -17.65 0.85 -21.98
CA GLU A 143 -17.84 2.11 -22.73
C GLU A 143 -16.57 2.99 -22.74
N ILE A 144 -15.79 2.97 -21.66
CA ILE A 144 -14.50 3.69 -21.60
C ILE A 144 -13.45 2.99 -22.48
N ALA A 145 -13.40 1.65 -22.43
CA ALA A 145 -12.45 0.84 -23.17
C ALA A 145 -12.57 0.96 -24.69
N GLU A 146 -13.71 1.47 -25.21
CA GLU A 146 -13.88 1.77 -26.63
C GLU A 146 -12.90 2.84 -27.15
N ASN A 147 -12.49 3.79 -26.29
CA ASN A 147 -11.71 4.96 -26.70
C ASN A 147 -10.46 5.23 -25.83
N LYS A 148 -10.38 4.63 -24.64
CA LYS A 148 -9.35 4.87 -23.62
C LYS A 148 -8.94 3.58 -22.95
N VAL A 149 -7.80 3.57 -22.28
CA VAL A 149 -7.33 2.45 -21.45
C VAL A 149 -7.67 2.73 -19.98
N PRO A 150 -8.68 2.07 -19.39
CA PRO A 150 -9.02 2.29 -18.00
C PRO A 150 -8.05 1.59 -17.05
N VAL A 151 -7.68 2.29 -15.99
CA VAL A 151 -6.81 1.81 -14.92
C VAL A 151 -7.50 2.01 -13.59
N LEU A 152 -7.85 0.92 -12.93
CA LEU A 152 -8.41 0.90 -11.58
C LEU A 152 -7.30 0.66 -10.56
N VAL A 153 -7.06 1.65 -9.70
CA VAL A 153 -6.14 1.53 -8.57
C VAL A 153 -6.92 1.53 -7.27
N VAL A 154 -6.77 0.47 -6.48
CA VAL A 154 -7.34 0.39 -5.13
C VAL A 154 -6.20 0.39 -4.11
N ASP A 155 -6.00 1.53 -3.45
CA ASP A 155 -4.94 1.76 -2.47
C ASP A 155 -5.42 1.53 -1.04
N GLU A 156 -4.52 1.03 -0.20
CA GLU A 156 -4.78 0.55 1.16
C GLU A 156 -5.87 -0.53 1.21
N LEU A 157 -5.83 -1.46 0.26
CA LEU A 157 -6.84 -2.50 0.11
C LEU A 157 -7.03 -3.35 1.37
N GLN A 158 -6.02 -3.49 2.22
CA GLN A 158 -6.16 -4.20 3.48
C GLN A 158 -7.18 -3.56 4.46
N LYS A 159 -7.60 -2.30 4.24
CA LYS A 159 -8.64 -1.64 5.05
C LYS A 159 -10.02 -2.30 4.94
N ILE A 160 -10.33 -2.95 3.82
CA ILE A 160 -11.54 -3.77 3.71
C ILE A 160 -11.38 -5.14 4.39
N GLY A 161 -10.15 -5.50 4.76
CA GLY A 161 -9.80 -6.78 5.33
C GLY A 161 -10.04 -6.93 6.83
N ASP A 162 -10.20 -5.82 7.57
CA ASP A 162 -10.49 -5.80 9.01
C ASP A 162 -11.98 -5.57 9.29
N VAL A 163 -12.72 -5.20 8.24
CA VAL A 163 -14.16 -5.06 8.37
C VAL A 163 -14.72 -6.45 8.59
N ARG A 164 -15.66 -6.60 9.53
CA ARG A 164 -16.53 -7.79 9.63
C ARG A 164 -17.43 -7.96 8.40
N ILE A 165 -17.02 -7.44 7.26
CA ILE A 165 -17.64 -7.75 6.00
C ILE A 165 -17.20 -9.18 5.69
N ASN A 166 -18.11 -10.08 6.05
CA ASN A 166 -18.51 -11.21 5.25
C ASN A 166 -17.46 -11.66 4.22
N THR A 167 -16.85 -12.83 4.42
CA THR A 167 -15.87 -13.47 3.51
C THR A 167 -16.27 -13.34 2.03
N TYR A 168 -17.57 -13.28 1.73
CA TYR A 168 -18.09 -13.01 0.40
C TYR A 168 -17.67 -11.66 -0.22
N LEU A 169 -17.57 -10.52 0.48
CA LEU A 169 -17.25 -9.25 -0.22
C LEU A 169 -15.85 -9.26 -0.82
N ILE A 170 -14.84 -9.71 -0.07
CA ILE A 170 -13.47 -9.77 -0.59
C ILE A 170 -13.44 -10.74 -1.78
N TYR A 171 -14.08 -11.90 -1.64
CA TYR A 171 -14.22 -12.87 -2.71
C TYR A 171 -14.88 -12.27 -3.96
N GLU A 172 -16.04 -11.63 -3.82
CA GLU A 172 -16.78 -11.00 -4.91
C GLU A 172 -16.01 -9.85 -5.55
N LEU A 173 -15.36 -9.00 -4.75
CA LEU A 173 -14.54 -7.90 -5.27
C LEU A 173 -13.39 -8.40 -6.15
N PHE A 174 -12.71 -9.47 -5.71
CA PHE A 174 -11.63 -10.05 -6.50
C PHE A 174 -12.16 -10.80 -7.73
N ASN A 175 -13.35 -11.40 -7.67
CA ASN A 175 -14.01 -11.94 -8.87
C ASN A 175 -14.32 -10.84 -9.88
N LEU A 176 -14.83 -9.68 -9.46
CA LEU A 176 -15.00 -8.52 -10.33
C LEU A 176 -13.65 -8.10 -10.95
N PHE A 177 -12.58 -8.03 -10.16
CA PHE A 177 -11.26 -7.69 -10.71
C PHE A 177 -10.78 -8.72 -11.73
N ILE A 178 -11.01 -10.02 -11.50
CA ILE A 178 -10.71 -11.09 -12.46
C ILE A 178 -11.54 -10.92 -13.74
N ARG A 179 -12.82 -10.63 -13.59
CA ARG A 179 -13.76 -10.41 -14.69
C ARG A 179 -13.32 -9.25 -15.58
N LEU A 180 -13.00 -8.10 -14.97
CA LEU A 180 -12.52 -6.90 -15.67
C LEU A 180 -11.15 -7.08 -16.33
N THR A 181 -10.23 -7.83 -15.69
CA THR A 181 -8.87 -8.00 -16.19
C THR A 181 -8.74 -9.15 -17.18
N LYS A 182 -9.13 -10.37 -16.79
CA LYS A 182 -8.77 -11.61 -17.49
C LYS A 182 -9.86 -12.12 -18.42
N GLU A 183 -11.13 -11.89 -18.10
CA GLU A 183 -12.23 -12.42 -18.91
C GLU A 183 -12.65 -11.44 -20.00
N LEU A 184 -12.74 -10.16 -19.65
CA LEU A 184 -13.18 -9.11 -20.55
C LEU A 184 -12.04 -8.26 -21.10
N HIS A 185 -10.84 -8.33 -20.51
CA HIS A 185 -9.67 -7.56 -20.94
C HIS A 185 -9.89 -6.04 -20.99
N LEU A 186 -10.80 -5.52 -20.15
CA LEU A 186 -11.25 -4.13 -20.22
C LEU A 186 -10.36 -3.17 -19.44
N CYS A 187 -9.90 -3.56 -18.25
CA CYS A 187 -9.34 -2.62 -17.28
C CYS A 187 -8.13 -3.19 -16.55
N HIS A 188 -7.05 -2.40 -16.46
CA HIS A 188 -5.90 -2.74 -15.62
C HIS A 188 -6.26 -2.52 -14.15
N VAL A 189 -6.06 -3.54 -13.31
CA VAL A 189 -6.35 -3.45 -11.88
C VAL A 189 -5.06 -3.53 -11.06
N PHE A 190 -4.81 -2.49 -10.26
CA PHE A 190 -3.72 -2.42 -9.27
C PHE A 190 -4.27 -2.45 -7.85
N ALA A 191 -3.96 -3.51 -7.12
CA ALA A 191 -4.28 -3.68 -5.70
C ALA A 191 -3.07 -3.31 -4.85
N VAL A 192 -3.07 -2.11 -4.25
CA VAL A 192 -1.94 -1.60 -3.47
C VAL A 192 -2.14 -1.88 -1.98
N THR A 193 -1.17 -2.54 -1.34
CA THR A 193 -1.26 -2.91 0.08
C THR A 193 0.11 -2.91 0.75
N SER A 194 0.14 -2.55 2.04
CA SER A 194 1.31 -2.74 2.90
C SER A 194 1.20 -3.95 3.84
N ASP A 195 0.04 -4.61 3.88
CA ASP A 195 -0.18 -5.79 4.72
C ASP A 195 0.06 -7.05 3.90
N SER A 196 1.17 -7.72 4.18
CA SER A 196 1.54 -8.98 3.53
C SER A 196 0.64 -10.16 3.94
N LEU A 197 0.08 -10.13 5.16
CA LEU A 197 -0.85 -11.17 5.63
C LEU A 197 -2.20 -11.05 4.92
N PHE A 198 -2.59 -9.83 4.56
CA PHE A 198 -3.76 -9.60 3.71
C PHE A 198 -3.60 -10.32 2.37
N ILE A 199 -2.44 -10.20 1.72
CA ILE A 199 -2.19 -10.88 0.43
C ILE A 199 -2.31 -12.40 0.56
N GLU A 200 -1.68 -13.00 1.58
CA GLU A 200 -1.76 -14.45 1.80
C GLU A 200 -3.22 -14.91 1.99
N ARG A 201 -3.99 -14.16 2.78
CA ARG A 201 -5.39 -14.47 3.04
C ARG A 201 -6.22 -14.39 1.76
N VAL A 202 -6.14 -13.28 1.02
CA VAL A 202 -6.90 -13.11 -0.22
C VAL A 202 -6.51 -14.16 -1.26
N TYR A 203 -5.23 -14.49 -1.38
CA TYR A 203 -4.78 -15.54 -2.31
C TYR A 203 -5.49 -16.87 -2.04
N SER A 204 -5.67 -17.22 -0.75
CA SER A 204 -6.40 -18.43 -0.35
C SER A 204 -7.92 -18.32 -0.51
N GLU A 205 -8.51 -17.17 -0.22
CA GLU A 205 -9.97 -16.96 -0.24
C GLU A 205 -10.53 -16.79 -1.66
N ALA A 206 -9.85 -16.02 -2.52
CA ALA A 206 -10.33 -15.66 -3.86
C ALA A 206 -9.73 -16.51 -4.99
N MET A 207 -9.10 -17.64 -4.67
CA MET A 207 -8.50 -18.59 -5.64
C MET A 207 -7.65 -17.89 -6.72
N LEU A 208 -6.75 -16.99 -6.31
CA LEU A 208 -6.00 -16.11 -7.23
C LEU A 208 -4.86 -16.79 -8.00
N SER A 209 -4.77 -18.12 -7.96
CA SER A 209 -3.73 -18.89 -8.65
C SER A 209 -3.81 -18.67 -10.18
N GLY A 210 -2.74 -18.12 -10.76
CA GLY A 210 -2.70 -17.77 -12.18
C GLY A 210 -3.66 -16.63 -12.58
N ARG A 211 -4.07 -15.80 -11.61
CA ARG A 211 -4.98 -14.64 -11.79
C ARG A 211 -4.40 -13.33 -11.27
N CYS A 212 -3.23 -13.37 -10.65
CA CYS A 212 -2.54 -12.20 -10.14
C CYS A 212 -1.04 -12.24 -10.46
N ARG A 213 -0.42 -11.06 -10.45
CA ARG A 213 1.02 -10.83 -10.46
C ARG A 213 1.40 -9.91 -9.30
N TYR A 214 2.69 -9.90 -8.96
CA TYR A 214 3.19 -9.23 -7.76
C TYR A 214 4.35 -8.30 -8.11
N LEU A 215 4.16 -7.01 -7.86
CA LEU A 215 5.18 -5.97 -7.98
C LEU A 215 5.59 -5.52 -6.58
N VAL A 216 6.86 -5.70 -6.26
CA VAL A 216 7.42 -5.31 -4.95
C VAL A 216 7.96 -3.88 -4.99
N VAL A 217 7.56 -3.07 -4.03
CA VAL A 217 8.11 -1.73 -3.77
C VAL A 217 8.76 -1.76 -2.41
N ASP A 218 10.05 -2.06 -2.42
CA ASP A 218 10.87 -2.24 -1.22
C ASP A 218 11.58 -0.94 -0.81
N ASP A 219 12.33 -0.97 0.28
CA ASP A 219 13.28 0.10 0.60
C ASP A 219 14.34 0.22 -0.50
N PHE A 220 14.95 1.40 -0.67
CA PHE A 220 16.02 1.60 -1.64
C PHE A 220 17.23 0.70 -1.33
N ASP A 221 17.94 0.27 -2.36
CA ASP A 221 19.24 -0.36 -2.16
C ASP A 221 20.31 0.68 -1.79
N LEU A 222 21.54 0.20 -1.60
CA LEU A 222 22.65 1.07 -1.22
C LEU A 222 22.93 2.14 -2.28
N GLU A 223 22.93 1.77 -3.56
CA GLU A 223 23.28 2.67 -4.67
C GLU A 223 22.24 3.79 -4.78
N MET A 224 20.96 3.42 -4.88
CA MET A 224 19.83 4.36 -4.90
C MET A 224 19.81 5.27 -3.68
N THR A 225 20.15 4.74 -2.50
CA THR A 225 20.22 5.54 -1.27
C THR A 225 21.34 6.57 -1.33
N MET A 226 22.52 6.19 -1.82
CA MET A 226 23.65 7.12 -1.94
C MET A 226 23.33 8.23 -2.94
N GLU A 227 22.75 7.88 -4.10
CA GLU A 227 22.31 8.86 -5.10
C GLU A 227 21.26 9.83 -4.54
N PHE A 228 20.29 9.33 -3.77
CA PHE A 228 19.31 10.17 -3.08
C PHE A 228 19.99 11.16 -2.14
N LEU A 229 20.94 10.70 -1.33
CA LEU A 229 21.63 11.52 -0.33
C LEU A 229 22.56 12.56 -0.99
N ASP A 230 23.17 12.22 -2.12
CA ASP A 230 24.00 13.14 -2.92
C ASP A 230 23.21 14.36 -3.39
N LYS A 231 21.97 14.17 -3.87
CA LYS A 231 21.08 15.27 -4.29
C LYS A 231 20.78 16.27 -3.17
N TYR A 232 20.93 15.87 -1.91
CA TYR A 232 20.69 16.70 -0.73
C TYR A 232 21.97 17.11 0.02
N ASN A 233 23.14 17.01 -0.64
CA ASN A 233 24.44 17.44 -0.12
C ASN A 233 24.76 16.80 1.25
N PHE A 234 24.57 15.49 1.39
CA PHE A 234 25.10 14.74 2.54
C PHE A 234 26.61 14.53 2.36
N SER A 235 27.37 14.79 3.41
CA SER A 235 28.78 14.37 3.50
C SER A 235 28.90 12.86 3.65
N ASP A 236 30.05 12.27 3.32
CA ASP A 236 30.27 10.82 3.42
C ASP A 236 29.97 10.28 4.83
N MET A 237 30.37 11.02 5.88
CA MET A 237 30.05 10.64 7.26
C MET A 237 28.53 10.65 7.54
N GLU A 238 27.79 11.62 7.00
CA GLU A 238 26.34 11.67 7.15
C GLU A 238 25.65 10.58 6.34
N LYS A 239 26.20 10.19 5.18
CA LYS A 239 25.72 9.07 4.37
C LYS A 239 25.91 7.74 5.10
N ASP A 240 27.08 7.52 5.69
CA ASP A 240 27.37 6.34 6.50
C ASP A 240 26.39 6.23 7.68
N VAL A 241 26.12 7.34 8.35
CA VAL A 241 25.12 7.40 9.43
C VAL A 241 23.72 7.12 8.89
N ALA A 242 23.30 7.77 7.81
CA ALA A 242 21.98 7.55 7.20
C ALA A 242 21.80 6.08 6.80
N TRP A 243 22.77 5.49 6.10
CA TRP A 243 22.74 4.09 5.70
C TRP A 243 22.74 3.17 6.92
N LYS A 244 23.63 3.40 7.89
CA LYS A 244 23.70 2.58 9.11
C LYS A 244 22.35 2.51 9.80
N TYR A 245 21.76 3.66 10.13
CA TYR A 245 20.56 3.76 10.97
C TYR A 245 19.26 3.54 10.19
N CYS A 246 19.14 4.11 9.00
CA CYS A 246 17.88 4.15 8.25
C CYS A 246 17.85 3.16 7.08
N GLY A 247 19.00 2.74 6.58
CA GLY A 247 19.11 2.02 5.30
C GLY A 247 18.49 2.85 4.17
N GLY A 248 17.88 2.17 3.20
CA GLY A 248 17.17 2.84 2.10
C GLY A 248 15.71 3.20 2.40
N LYS A 249 15.29 3.28 3.67
CA LYS A 249 13.89 3.53 4.01
C LYS A 249 13.47 4.95 3.58
N PRO A 250 12.59 5.14 2.58
CA PRO A 250 12.37 6.47 2.01
C PRO A 250 11.86 7.50 3.02
N VAL A 251 10.92 7.10 3.90
CA VAL A 251 10.39 8.02 4.93
C VAL A 251 11.47 8.47 5.93
N CYS A 252 12.44 7.61 6.24
CA CYS A 252 13.53 7.95 7.15
C CYS A 252 14.52 8.90 6.47
N LEU A 253 14.87 8.62 5.20
CA LEU A 253 15.76 9.48 4.41
C LEU A 253 15.15 10.88 4.23
N VAL A 254 13.85 10.95 3.94
CA VAL A 254 13.08 12.20 3.88
C VAL A 254 13.16 12.98 5.20
N GLU A 255 13.01 12.32 6.34
CA GLU A 255 13.12 12.98 7.66
C GLU A 255 14.54 13.50 7.92
N LEU A 256 15.58 12.77 7.49
CA LEU A 256 16.97 13.23 7.60
C LEU A 256 17.23 14.46 6.71
N VAL A 257 16.69 14.51 5.49
CA VAL A 257 16.82 15.66 4.59
C VAL A 257 16.16 16.92 5.17
N ASN A 258 15.03 16.74 5.87
CA ASN A 258 14.27 17.85 6.45
C ASN A 258 14.90 18.45 7.72
N ARG A 259 15.96 17.87 8.28
CA ARG A 259 16.61 18.30 9.52
C ARG A 259 18.07 18.66 9.32
N GLY A 260 18.57 19.63 10.10
CA GLY A 260 19.99 20.04 10.07
C GLY A 260 20.93 19.15 10.90
N ARG A 261 20.42 18.47 11.94
CA ARG A 261 21.22 17.58 12.80
C ARG A 261 20.88 16.12 12.48
N ARG A 262 21.38 15.64 11.33
CA ARG A 262 21.05 14.33 10.76
C ARG A 262 21.44 13.16 11.67
N GLU A 263 22.62 13.21 12.29
CA GLU A 263 23.06 12.14 13.20
C GLU A 263 22.21 12.06 14.48
N GLU A 264 21.96 13.20 15.13
CA GLU A 264 21.07 13.27 16.30
C GLU A 264 19.69 12.70 15.93
N LYS A 265 19.16 13.05 14.75
CA LYS A 265 17.87 12.56 14.28
C LYS A 265 17.88 11.06 13.98
N ALA A 266 18.94 10.53 13.39
CA ALA A 266 19.09 9.11 13.13
C ALA A 266 19.08 8.29 14.43
N ARG A 267 19.80 8.74 15.46
CA ARG A 267 19.80 8.13 16.79
C ARG A 267 18.45 8.26 17.48
N GLU A 268 17.79 9.41 17.37
CA GLU A 268 16.43 9.62 17.90
C GLU A 268 15.44 8.61 17.29
N MET A 269 15.46 8.42 15.96
CA MET A 269 14.61 7.44 15.29
C MET A 269 14.86 6.01 15.77
N LEU A 270 16.12 5.64 16.00
CA LEU A 270 16.46 4.32 16.56
C LEU A 270 15.95 4.18 17.98
N GLY A 271 16.22 5.13 18.87
CA GLY A 271 15.76 5.10 20.25
C GLY A 271 14.23 5.03 20.36
N ILE A 272 13.49 5.77 19.54
CA ILE A 272 12.03 5.68 19.46
C ILE A 272 11.61 4.27 19.05
N ARG A 273 12.26 3.69 18.03
CA ARG A 273 11.89 2.36 17.53
C ARG A 273 12.24 1.24 18.52
N THR A 274 13.39 1.33 19.17
CA THR A 274 13.82 0.42 20.25
C THR A 274 12.79 0.47 21.38
N GLY A 275 12.45 1.66 21.88
CA GLY A 275 11.45 1.81 22.95
C GLY A 275 10.04 1.32 22.57
N GLN A 276 9.63 1.42 21.29
CA GLN A 276 8.37 0.83 20.82
C GLN A 276 8.38 -0.70 20.88
N ILE A 277 9.51 -1.34 20.59
CA ILE A 277 9.64 -2.80 20.66
C ILE A 277 9.72 -3.24 22.12
N GLU A 278 10.47 -2.53 22.97
CA GLU A 278 10.54 -2.78 24.42
C GLU A 278 9.16 -2.66 25.06
N GLY A 279 8.40 -1.59 24.77
CA GLY A 279 7.05 -1.41 25.28
C GLY A 279 6.09 -2.53 24.85
N LEU A 280 6.21 -3.04 23.61
CA LEU A 280 5.43 -4.21 23.18
C LEU A 280 5.77 -5.46 24.00
N ILE A 281 7.05 -5.67 24.32
CA ILE A 281 7.51 -6.81 25.14
C ILE A 281 6.99 -6.66 26.57
N GLU A 282 7.06 -5.46 27.16
CA GLU A 282 6.52 -5.15 28.48
C GLU A 282 5.00 -5.41 28.55
N ASP A 283 4.25 -4.89 27.57
CA ASP A 283 2.80 -5.12 27.46
C ASP A 283 2.49 -6.62 27.30
N ALA A 284 3.28 -7.34 26.49
CA ALA A 284 3.10 -8.79 26.29
C ALA A 284 3.41 -9.59 27.56
N LYS A 285 4.35 -9.12 28.40
CA LYS A 285 4.66 -9.73 29.68
C LYS A 285 3.53 -9.54 30.70
N GLU A 286 2.99 -8.33 30.78
CA GLU A 286 2.00 -7.96 31.80
C GLU A 286 0.59 -8.43 31.42
N PHE A 287 0.21 -8.29 30.15
CA PHE A 287 -1.16 -8.49 29.68
C PHE A 287 -1.32 -9.55 28.58
N GLY A 288 -0.21 -9.97 27.96
CA GLY A 288 -0.23 -10.76 26.74
C GLY A 288 -0.53 -9.91 25.50
N TYR A 289 0.22 -10.12 24.42
CA TYR A 289 -0.04 -9.47 23.15
C TYR A 289 -1.05 -10.27 22.33
N LYS A 290 -2.27 -9.73 22.22
CA LYS A 290 -3.39 -10.39 21.53
C LYS A 290 -3.45 -9.97 20.07
N ILE A 291 -3.55 -10.95 19.19
CA ILE A 291 -3.80 -10.73 17.76
C ILE A 291 -4.93 -11.63 17.28
N SER A 292 -5.67 -11.14 16.29
CA SER A 292 -6.71 -11.91 15.61
C SER A 292 -6.19 -12.51 14.32
N TYR A 293 -6.50 -13.79 14.07
CA TYR A 293 -6.25 -14.47 12.81
C TYR A 293 -7.48 -15.29 12.41
N GLY A 294 -8.30 -14.71 11.53
CA GLY A 294 -9.66 -15.20 11.29
C GLY A 294 -10.48 -15.08 12.57
N GLU A 295 -11.19 -16.15 12.93
CA GLU A 295 -11.98 -16.23 14.18
C GLU A 295 -11.14 -16.59 15.41
N LYS A 296 -9.85 -16.87 15.25
CA LYS A 296 -8.97 -17.28 16.35
C LYS A 296 -8.27 -16.07 16.96
N GLU A 297 -8.29 -15.99 18.28
CA GLU A 297 -7.42 -15.12 19.06
C GLU A 297 -6.13 -15.88 19.39
N ILE A 298 -4.98 -15.26 19.11
CA ILE A 298 -3.66 -15.75 19.50
C ILE A 298 -3.12 -14.77 20.53
N VAL A 299 -2.60 -15.29 21.64
CA VAL A 299 -1.98 -14.50 22.71
C VAL A 299 -0.51 -14.88 22.79
N LEU A 300 0.38 -13.90 22.64
CA LEU A 300 1.83 -14.07 22.78
C LEU A 300 2.29 -13.46 24.10
N ASN A 301 3.19 -14.15 24.81
CA ASN A 301 3.92 -13.54 25.93
C ASN A 301 5.22 -12.88 25.44
N ASP A 302 5.94 -12.23 26.35
CA ASP A 302 7.26 -11.65 26.10
C ASP A 302 8.28 -12.68 25.59
N GLY A 303 8.32 -13.87 26.17
CA GLY A 303 9.21 -14.95 25.73
C GLY A 303 8.97 -15.38 24.28
N ASP A 304 7.72 -15.42 23.83
CA ASP A 304 7.36 -15.70 22.44
C ASP A 304 7.86 -14.61 21.48
N ILE A 305 7.74 -13.34 21.89
CA ILE A 305 8.23 -12.19 21.12
C ILE A 305 9.76 -12.23 21.04
N LEU A 306 10.44 -12.34 22.18
CA LEU A 306 11.90 -12.39 22.29
C LEU A 306 12.48 -13.54 21.45
N LYS A 307 11.90 -14.74 21.56
CA LYS A 307 12.30 -15.89 20.74
C LYS A 307 12.21 -15.63 19.24
N GLY A 308 11.23 -14.84 18.80
CA GLY A 308 11.13 -14.42 17.41
C GLY A 308 12.18 -13.38 17.01
N LEU A 309 12.45 -12.43 17.90
CA LEU A 309 13.45 -11.38 17.70
C LEU A 309 14.88 -11.93 17.64
N GLU A 310 15.24 -12.84 18.55
CA GLU A 310 16.56 -13.49 18.64
C GLU A 310 17.02 -14.09 17.31
N ARG A 311 16.09 -14.55 16.48
CA ARG A 311 16.38 -15.10 15.15
C ARG A 311 17.00 -14.09 14.18
N PHE A 312 16.88 -12.79 14.46
CA PHE A 312 17.47 -11.69 13.69
C PHE A 312 18.69 -11.06 14.38
N GLY A 313 19.27 -11.74 15.39
CA GLY A 313 20.53 -11.33 16.01
C GLY A 313 21.64 -11.20 14.97
N ASP A 314 21.85 -12.27 14.20
CA ASP A 314 22.88 -12.34 13.15
C ASP A 314 22.30 -12.33 11.73
N GLU A 315 21.06 -12.79 11.55
CA GLU A 315 20.40 -12.90 10.24
C GLU A 315 19.63 -11.62 9.87
N GLU A 316 19.64 -11.25 8.58
CA GLU A 316 18.83 -10.12 8.07
C GLU A 316 17.44 -10.58 7.55
N TYR A 317 17.32 -11.86 7.20
CA TYR A 317 16.07 -12.49 6.76
C TYR A 317 16.05 -13.98 7.11
N LEU A 318 14.87 -14.56 7.13
CA LEU A 318 14.62 -15.98 7.40
C LEU A 318 13.65 -16.54 6.36
N LYS A 319 13.66 -17.86 6.14
CA LYS A 319 12.56 -18.47 5.38
C LYS A 319 11.26 -18.38 6.18
N ALA A 320 10.14 -18.18 5.50
CA ALA A 320 8.85 -17.94 6.17
C ALA A 320 8.36 -19.08 7.08
N GLY A 321 8.86 -20.30 6.87
CA GLY A 321 8.59 -21.48 7.70
C GLY A 321 9.50 -21.65 8.92
N GLU A 322 10.58 -20.86 9.04
CA GLU A 322 11.55 -21.00 10.13
C GLU A 322 11.10 -20.33 11.43
N LEU A 323 10.07 -19.48 11.36
CA LEU A 323 9.41 -18.87 12.51
C LEU A 323 8.07 -19.56 12.79
N PRO A 324 7.78 -19.94 14.05
CA PRO A 324 6.47 -20.45 14.43
C PRO A 324 5.35 -19.49 14.00
N LYS A 325 4.27 -20.04 13.43
CA LYS A 325 3.17 -19.24 12.86
C LYS A 325 2.59 -18.20 13.84
N PRO A 326 2.33 -18.50 15.13
CA PRO A 326 1.86 -17.50 16.10
C PRO A 326 2.81 -16.31 16.24
N ILE A 327 4.10 -16.56 16.46
CA ILE A 327 5.15 -15.54 16.63
C ILE A 327 5.28 -14.70 15.35
N LYS A 328 5.34 -15.38 14.19
CA LYS A 328 5.37 -14.73 12.88
C LYS A 328 4.22 -13.74 12.69
N LEU A 329 2.98 -14.19 12.93
CA LEU A 329 1.79 -13.35 12.78
C LEU A 329 1.84 -12.16 13.74
N GLY A 330 2.25 -12.38 14.99
CA GLY A 330 2.38 -11.32 15.99
C GLY A 330 3.36 -10.23 15.58
N LEU A 331 4.58 -10.64 15.22
CA LEU A 331 5.63 -9.68 14.84
C LEU A 331 5.33 -8.93 13.53
N ILE A 332 4.59 -9.54 12.60
CA ILE A 332 4.12 -8.83 11.40
C ILE A 332 3.00 -7.84 11.74
N LYS A 333 2.01 -8.22 12.58
CA LYS A 333 0.93 -7.32 13.02
C LYS A 333 1.44 -6.17 13.89
N ALA A 334 2.52 -6.37 14.63
CA ALA A 334 3.23 -5.32 15.35
C ALA A 334 4.08 -4.40 14.44
N ASN A 335 4.08 -4.64 13.12
CA ASN A 335 4.90 -3.94 12.14
C ASN A 335 6.41 -3.99 12.45
N ILE A 336 6.88 -5.07 13.08
CA ILE A 336 8.30 -5.31 13.34
C ILE A 336 8.91 -6.07 12.16
N LEU A 337 8.22 -7.12 11.73
CA LEU A 337 8.61 -7.94 10.58
C LEU A 337 7.69 -7.72 9.39
N PHE A 338 8.19 -8.05 8.21
CA PHE A 338 7.51 -8.04 6.94
C PHE A 338 7.69 -9.40 6.26
N LEU A 339 6.62 -9.93 5.69
CA LEU A 339 6.64 -11.16 4.91
C LEU A 339 6.61 -10.82 3.43
N ASP A 340 7.58 -11.33 2.68
CA ASP A 340 7.52 -11.34 1.22
C ASP A 340 6.80 -12.63 0.76
N PRO A 341 5.55 -12.54 0.27
CA PRO A 341 4.78 -13.70 -0.14
C PRO A 341 5.30 -14.36 -1.42
N VAL A 342 6.09 -13.65 -2.23
CA VAL A 342 6.64 -14.18 -3.49
C VAL A 342 7.91 -14.97 -3.19
N LYS A 343 8.83 -14.38 -2.44
CA LYS A 343 10.11 -15.01 -2.06
C LYS A 343 9.95 -15.99 -0.89
N GLN A 344 8.83 -15.95 -0.19
CA GLN A 344 8.55 -16.75 1.01
C GLN A 344 9.63 -16.55 2.09
N ILE A 345 10.01 -15.29 2.30
CA ILE A 345 10.98 -14.87 3.33
C ILE A 345 10.35 -13.86 4.30
N ILE A 346 10.86 -13.82 5.52
CA ILE A 346 10.52 -12.82 6.53
C ILE A 346 11.77 -12.03 6.85
N LYS A 347 11.62 -10.71 6.91
CA LYS A 347 12.69 -9.79 7.27
C LYS A 347 12.14 -8.68 8.17
N PRO A 348 12.98 -7.95 8.91
CA PRO A 348 12.56 -6.74 9.58
C PRO A 348 11.98 -5.73 8.59
N GLN A 349 11.02 -4.90 9.03
CA GLN A 349 10.30 -3.92 8.19
C GLN A 349 11.19 -2.84 7.57
N SER A 350 12.41 -2.68 8.09
CA SER A 350 13.47 -1.84 7.56
C SER A 350 14.78 -2.14 8.27
N ARG A 351 15.88 -1.57 7.79
CA ARG A 351 17.17 -1.63 8.51
C ARG A 351 17.10 -1.01 9.91
N LEU A 352 16.32 0.06 10.09
CA LEU A 352 16.05 0.65 11.41
C LEU A 352 15.39 -0.36 12.36
N ASN A 353 14.46 -1.17 11.86
CA ASN A 353 13.85 -2.24 12.65
C ASN A 353 14.88 -3.31 13.04
N LEU A 354 15.71 -3.76 12.10
CA LEU A 354 16.76 -4.73 12.38
C LEU A 354 17.71 -4.24 13.48
N LEU A 355 18.14 -2.97 13.42
CA LEU A 355 18.98 -2.38 14.46
C LEU A 355 18.27 -2.31 15.82
N ALA A 356 17.01 -1.86 15.84
CA ALA A 356 16.24 -1.78 17.07
C ALA A 356 16.07 -3.16 17.72
N ILE A 357 15.76 -4.19 16.91
CA ILE A 357 15.70 -5.59 17.36
C ILE A 357 17.02 -6.01 18.02
N ARG A 358 18.15 -5.72 17.37
CA ARG A 358 19.49 -6.06 17.89
C ARG A 358 19.85 -5.29 19.17
N GLU A 359 19.37 -4.06 19.35
CA GLU A 359 19.53 -3.33 20.62
C GLU A 359 18.71 -3.98 21.75
N VAL A 360 17.45 -4.32 21.48
CA VAL A 360 16.58 -4.98 22.44
C VAL A 360 17.17 -6.32 22.90
N ILE A 361 17.63 -7.15 21.98
CA ILE A 361 18.22 -8.46 22.32
C ILE A 361 19.48 -8.32 23.18
N LYS A 362 20.28 -7.25 22.98
CA LYS A 362 21.49 -7.01 23.79
C LYS A 362 21.17 -6.57 25.22
N ASN A 363 19.99 -6.00 25.43
CA ASN A 363 19.54 -5.46 26.71
C ASN A 363 18.62 -6.43 27.47
N ALA A 364 18.06 -7.44 26.80
CA ALA A 364 17.28 -8.54 27.36
C ALA A 364 18.18 -9.57 28.07
#